data_AF-D2RYV8-F1
#
_entry.id   AF-D2RYV8-F1
#
_cell.length_a   1.000
_cell.length_b   1.000
_cell.length_c   1.000
_cell.angle_alpha   90.00
_cell.angle_beta   90.00
_cell.angle_gamma   90.00
#
_symmetry.space_group_name_H-M   'P 1'
#
loop_
_entity.id
_entity.type
_entity.pdbx_description
1 polymer ?
#
loop_
_entity_poly.entity_id
_entity_poly.type
_entity_poly.pdbx_seq_one_letter_code
_entity_poly.pdbx_strand_id
1 'polypeptide(L)'
;MPIQPPAPSTPDRPIPAGEDRVLATTSQLAGRVEDALDCRLNAAVLEDLLLELDRGDLVEWVTVTRDGEYLWDLTDAPERIADVVAAIVVERLEQWVEARAAE
;
A
#
# COMPACT_ATOMS: atom_id res chain seq x y z
N MET A 1 8.86 25.47 0.55
CA MET A 1 7.70 25.06 1.36
C MET A 1 8.04 23.66 1.89
N PRO A 2 8.14 23.43 3.20
CA PRO A 2 8.34 22.08 3.72
C PRO A 2 7.07 21.25 3.43
N ILE A 3 7.26 20.02 2.94
CA ILE A 3 6.19 19.07 2.68
C ILE A 3 5.71 18.58 4.05
N GLN A 4 4.49 18.96 4.44
CA GLN A 4 3.89 18.49 5.68
C GLN A 4 3.38 17.05 5.43
N PRO A 5 3.76 16.06 6.25
CA PRO A 5 3.21 14.72 6.13
C PRO A 5 1.69 14.79 6.32
N PRO A 6 0.92 13.91 5.64
CA PRO A 6 -0.52 13.83 5.86
C PRO A 6 -0.81 13.66 7.35
N ALA A 7 -1.89 14.26 7.82
CA ALA A 7 -2.33 14.05 9.20
C ALA A 7 -2.95 12.64 9.29
N PRO A 8 -2.69 11.88 10.37
CA PRO A 8 -3.37 10.60 10.57
C PRO A 8 -4.87 10.84 10.59
N SER A 9 -5.60 10.08 9.78
CA SER A 9 -7.05 9.99 9.91
C SER A 9 -7.34 9.57 11.34
N THR A 10 -7.86 10.50 12.15
CA THR A 10 -8.19 10.19 13.53
C THR A 10 -9.36 9.20 13.47
N PRO A 11 -9.22 7.98 14.00
CA PRO A 11 -10.35 7.06 14.00
C PRO A 11 -11.40 7.66 14.94
N ASP A 12 -12.54 8.09 14.38
CA ASP A 12 -13.68 8.64 15.13
C ASP A 12 -14.37 7.56 16.01
N ARG A 13 -13.82 6.33 16.00
CA ARG A 13 -14.33 5.17 16.70
C ARG A 13 -13.18 4.32 17.24
N PRO A 14 -13.32 3.72 18.44
CA PRO A 14 -12.43 2.66 18.88
C PRO A 14 -12.40 1.59 17.81
N ILE A 15 -11.22 1.30 17.27
CA ILE A 15 -11.04 0.22 16.30
C ILE A 15 -11.41 -1.09 17.03
N PRO A 16 -12.51 -1.76 16.64
CA PRO A 16 -12.75 -3.09 17.16
C PRO A 16 -11.63 -3.99 16.64
N ALA A 17 -11.00 -4.75 17.54
CA ALA A 17 -10.13 -5.85 17.16
C ALA A 17 -11.00 -6.96 16.54
N GLY A 18 -11.43 -6.75 15.29
CA GLY A 18 -12.02 -7.80 14.49
C GLY A 18 -10.94 -8.80 14.12
N GLU A 19 -11.24 -10.10 14.23
CA GLU A 19 -10.33 -11.20 13.91
C GLU A 19 -9.83 -11.16 12.44
N ASP A 20 -10.45 -10.33 11.59
CA ASP A 20 -10.17 -10.22 10.16
C ASP A 20 -9.24 -9.05 9.77
N ARG A 21 -8.86 -8.14 10.69
CA ARG A 21 -7.98 -7.02 10.30
C ARG A 21 -6.53 -7.47 10.13
N VAL A 22 -5.95 -7.22 8.96
CA VAL A 22 -4.53 -7.51 8.67
C VAL A 22 -3.70 -6.25 8.93
N LEU A 23 -3.25 -6.10 10.18
CA LEU A 23 -2.42 -4.96 10.59
C LEU A 23 -0.93 -5.29 10.52
N ALA A 24 -0.11 -4.34 10.07
CA ALA A 24 1.35 -4.47 10.08
C ALA A 24 2.04 -3.11 10.22
N THR A 25 3.19 -3.08 10.89
CA THR A 25 4.06 -1.90 10.88
C THR A 25 4.94 -1.84 9.63
N THR A 26 5.50 -0.67 9.32
CA THR A 26 6.47 -0.53 8.19
C THR A 26 7.60 -1.54 8.29
N SER A 27 8.16 -1.77 9.49
CA SER A 27 9.23 -2.74 9.72
C SER A 27 8.79 -4.19 9.50
N GLN A 28 7.57 -4.53 9.94
CA GLN A 28 7.00 -5.86 9.70
C GLN A 28 6.74 -6.11 8.21
N LEU A 29 6.25 -5.10 7.48
CA LEU A 29 6.08 -5.16 6.03
C LEU A 29 7.42 -5.33 5.32
N ALA A 30 8.42 -4.54 5.70
CA ALA A 30 9.77 -4.64 5.15
C ALA A 30 10.30 -6.07 5.28
N GLY A 31 10.26 -6.65 6.48
CA GLY A 31 10.72 -8.02 6.70
C GLY A 31 10.00 -9.04 5.83
N ARG A 32 8.67 -8.97 5.72
CA ARG A 32 7.89 -9.89 4.87
C ARG A 32 8.27 -9.78 3.39
N VAL A 33 8.50 -8.57 2.88
CA VAL A 33 8.87 -8.36 1.48
C VAL A 33 10.33 -8.77 1.21
N GLU A 34 11.24 -8.42 2.11
CA GLU A 34 12.65 -8.84 2.05
C GLU A 34 12.76 -10.38 2.03
N ASP A 35 12.01 -11.07 2.90
CA ASP A 35 11.98 -12.53 2.98
C ASP A 35 11.37 -13.16 1.70
N ALA A 36 10.30 -12.56 1.16
CA ALA A 36 9.61 -13.10 -0.01
C ALA A 36 10.41 -12.91 -1.31
N LEU A 37 11.19 -11.83 -1.40
CA LEU A 37 11.92 -11.44 -2.62
C LEU A 37 13.43 -11.65 -2.53
N ASP A 38 13.93 -12.16 -1.40
CA ASP A 38 15.36 -12.32 -1.09
C ASP A 38 16.15 -11.02 -1.37
N CYS A 39 15.63 -9.89 -0.86
CA CYS A 39 16.18 -8.57 -1.12
C CYS A 39 16.35 -7.74 0.17
N ARG A 40 16.92 -6.54 0.03
CA ARG A 40 17.02 -5.56 1.12
C ARG A 40 16.33 -4.28 0.71
N LEU A 41 15.40 -3.82 1.52
CA LEU A 41 14.65 -2.60 1.31
C LEU A 41 15.29 -1.44 2.09
N ASN A 42 15.26 -0.26 1.47
CA ASN A 42 15.54 0.97 2.19
C ASN A 42 14.26 1.39 2.93
N ALA A 43 14.32 1.46 4.26
CA ALA A 43 13.17 1.78 5.09
C ALA A 43 12.50 3.11 4.73
N ALA A 44 13.28 4.16 4.43
CA ALA A 44 12.72 5.46 4.05
C ALA A 44 11.99 5.39 2.70
N VAL A 45 12.54 4.66 1.73
CA VAL A 45 11.90 4.48 0.42
C VAL A 45 10.62 3.66 0.53
N LEU A 46 10.62 2.63 1.38
CA LEU A 46 9.42 1.83 1.62
C LEU A 46 8.32 2.66 2.32
N GLU A 47 8.70 3.48 3.31
CA GLU A 47 7.75 4.36 3.99
C GLU A 47 7.15 5.38 3.03
N ASP A 48 7.97 6.04 2.21
CA ASP A 48 7.51 6.96 1.17
C ASP A 48 6.53 6.26 0.21
N LEU A 49 6.86 5.03 -0.22
CA LEU A 49 5.98 4.23 -1.07
C LEU A 49 4.63 3.93 -0.39
N LEU A 50 4.63 3.49 0.86
CA LEU A 50 3.39 3.18 1.59
C LEU A 50 2.52 4.43 1.78
N LEU A 51 3.13 5.60 2.01
CA LEU A 51 2.41 6.87 2.06
C LEU A 51 1.79 7.24 0.70
N GLU A 52 2.49 7.00 -0.42
CA GLU A 52 1.88 7.21 -1.75
C GLU A 52 0.74 6.23 -2.02
N LEU A 53 0.88 4.95 -1.60
CA LEU A 53 -0.18 3.96 -1.74
C LEU A 53 -1.41 4.31 -0.89
N ASP A 54 -1.22 4.88 0.30
CA ASP A 54 -2.30 5.41 1.13
C ASP A 54 -3.04 6.57 0.46
N ARG A 55 -2.30 7.50 -0.15
CA ARG A 55 -2.91 8.58 -0.96
C ARG A 55 -3.68 8.06 -2.18
N GLY A 56 -3.35 6.87 -2.65
CA GLY A 56 -4.04 6.17 -3.73
C GLY A 56 -5.17 5.24 -3.26
N ASP A 57 -5.54 5.28 -1.98
CA ASP A 57 -6.53 4.39 -1.35
C ASP A 57 -6.19 2.88 -1.43
N LEU A 58 -4.93 2.51 -1.65
CA LEU A 58 -4.49 1.11 -1.84
C LEU A 58 -4.10 0.40 -0.55
N VAL A 59 -3.59 1.15 0.42
CA VAL A 59 -3.36 0.71 1.80
C VAL A 59 -3.94 1.79 2.72
N GLU A 60 -4.17 1.50 3.99
CA GLU A 60 -4.70 2.50 4.93
C GLU A 60 -3.71 2.72 6.07
N TRP A 61 -3.25 3.96 6.24
CA TRP A 61 -2.55 4.36 7.44
C TRP A 61 -3.52 4.52 8.61
N VAL A 62 -3.32 3.71 9.65
CA VAL A 62 -4.18 3.68 10.84
C VAL A 62 -3.70 4.67 11.90
N THR A 63 -2.43 4.59 12.28
CA THR A 63 -1.85 5.40 13.37
C THR A 63 -0.33 5.29 13.41
N VAL A 64 0.31 5.99 14.35
CA VAL A 64 1.72 5.80 14.70
C VAL A 64 1.80 5.07 16.04
N THR A 65 2.62 4.03 16.12
CA THR A 65 2.84 3.26 17.35
C THR A 65 3.58 4.12 18.39
N ARG A 66 3.62 3.65 19.64
CA ARG A 66 4.36 4.35 20.71
C ARG A 66 5.85 4.47 20.43
N ASP A 67 6.39 3.56 19.64
CA ASP A 67 7.81 3.52 19.27
C ASP A 67 8.09 4.32 17.99
N GLY A 68 7.07 4.99 17.42
CA GLY A 68 7.21 5.87 16.27
C GLY A 68 7.05 5.20 14.91
N GLU A 69 6.61 3.94 14.84
CA GLU A 69 6.37 3.25 13.57
C GLU A 69 4.97 3.52 13.02
N TYR A 70 4.83 3.66 11.70
CA TYR A 70 3.52 3.68 11.06
C TYR A 70 2.85 2.31 11.15
N LEU A 71 1.57 2.28 11.50
CA LEU A 71 0.71 1.10 11.49
C LEU A 71 -0.24 1.17 10.30
N TRP A 72 -0.22 0.13 9.48
CA TRP A 72 -0.99 0.01 8.24
C TRP A 72 -2.07 -1.06 8.40
N ASP A 73 -3.26 -0.80 7.85
CA ASP A 73 -4.27 -1.80 7.59
C ASP A 73 -4.18 -2.24 6.12
N LEU A 74 -4.03 -3.56 5.94
CA LEU A 74 -3.85 -4.23 4.67
C LEU A 74 -5.01 -5.17 4.35
N THR A 75 -6.11 -5.10 5.10
CA THR A 75 -7.24 -6.04 4.99
C THR A 75 -7.77 -6.12 3.56
N ASP A 76 -8.01 -4.97 2.92
CA ASP A 76 -8.51 -4.89 1.54
C ASP A 76 -7.40 -4.63 0.51
N ALA A 77 -6.14 -4.52 0.95
CA ALA A 77 -5.04 -4.13 0.07
C ALA A 77 -4.81 -5.14 -1.07
N PRO A 78 -4.88 -6.48 -0.86
CA PRO A 78 -4.74 -7.44 -1.95
C PRO A 78 -5.76 -7.22 -3.08
N GLU A 79 -7.04 -7.03 -2.74
CA GLU A 79 -8.11 -6.79 -3.69
C GLU A 79 -7.91 -5.48 -4.43
N ARG A 80 -7.66 -4.37 -3.71
CA ARG A 80 -7.47 -3.05 -4.31
C ARG A 80 -6.26 -3.00 -5.25
N ILE A 81 -5.15 -3.61 -4.86
CA ILE A 81 -3.95 -3.71 -5.69
C ILE A 81 -4.22 -4.59 -6.92
N ALA A 82 -4.91 -5.73 -6.74
CA ALA A 82 -5.25 -6.62 -7.84
C ALA A 82 -6.13 -5.93 -8.89
N ASP A 83 -7.11 -5.14 -8.47
CA ASP A 83 -7.98 -4.38 -9.37
C ASP A 83 -7.19 -3.36 -10.20
N VAL A 84 -6.27 -2.62 -9.57
CA VAL A 84 -5.40 -1.66 -10.29
C VAL A 84 -4.49 -2.37 -11.30
N VAL A 85 -3.85 -3.47 -10.89
CA VAL A 85 -2.98 -4.26 -11.79
C VAL A 85 -3.80 -4.83 -12.95
N ALA A 86 -4.99 -5.36 -12.69
CA ALA A 86 -5.88 -5.89 -13.72
C ALA A 86 -6.27 -4.82 -14.74
N ALA A 87 -6.63 -3.62 -14.29
CA ALA A 87 -6.95 -2.50 -15.18
C ALA A 87 -5.79 -2.13 -16.10
N ILE A 88 -4.57 -2.03 -15.56
CA ILE A 88 -3.35 -1.72 -16.35
C ILE A 88 -3.06 -2.82 -17.36
N VAL A 89 -3.20 -4.09 -16.97
CA VAL A 89 -2.98 -5.23 -17.88
C VAL A 89 -4.01 -5.23 -19.02
N VAL A 90 -5.28 -4.99 -18.72
CA VAL A 90 -6.34 -4.89 -19.73
C VAL A 90 -6.05 -3.76 -20.71
N GLU A 91 -5.76 -2.56 -20.21
CA GLU A 91 -5.41 -1.40 -21.05
C GLU A 91 -4.21 -1.73 -21.95
N ARG A 92 -3.18 -2.39 -21.39
CA ARG A 92 -2.00 -2.78 -22.17
C ARG A 92 -2.31 -3.78 -23.27
N LEU A 93 -3.22 -4.72 -23.02
CA LEU A 93 -3.69 -5.70 -24.01
C LEU A 93 -4.51 -5.04 -25.10
N GLU A 94 -5.41 -4.11 -24.75
CA GLU A 94 -6.19 -3.34 -25.72
C GLU A 94 -5.27 -2.56 -26.67
N GLN A 95 -4.30 -1.82 -26.12
CA GLN A 95 -3.29 -1.10 -26.91
C GLN A 95 -2.49 -2.03 -27.83
N TRP A 96 -2.18 -3.25 -27.38
CA TRP A 96 -1.46 -4.22 -28.18
C TRP A 96 -2.31 -4.77 -29.34
N VAL A 97 -3.58 -5.08 -29.08
CA VAL A 97 -4.53 -5.54 -30.11
C VAL A 97 -4.74 -4.46 -31.16
N GLU A 98 -4.95 -3.21 -30.74
CA GLU A 98 -5.10 -2.08 -31.65
C GLU A 98 -3.88 -1.88 -32.55
N ALA A 99 -2.67 -1.96 -31.98
CA ALA A 99 -1.43 -1.88 -32.75
C ALA A 99 -1.32 -2.99 -33.80
N ARG A 100 -1.79 -4.21 -33.50
CA ARG A 100 -1.80 -5.34 -34.44
C ARG A 100 -2.89 -5.27 -35.50
N ALA A 101 -4.02 -4.63 -35.20
CA ALA A 101 -5.11 -4.47 -36.15
C ALA A 101 -4.85 -3.34 -37.18
N ALA A 102 -3.90 -2.44 -36.88
CA ALA A 102 -3.46 -1.37 -37.77
C ALA A 102 -2.34 -1.78 -38.74
N GLU A 103 -1.83 -3.01 -38.65
CA GLU A 103 -0.86 -3.64 -39.56
C GLU A 103 -1.57 -4.39 -40.70
#